data_AF-A0A9P4HC88-F1
#
_entry.id   AF-A0A9P4HC88-F1
#
_cell.length_a   1.000
_cell.length_b   1.000
_cell.length_c   1.000
_cell.angle_alpha   90.00
_cell.angle_beta   90.00
_cell.angle_gamma   90.00
#
_symmetry.space_group_name_H-M   'P 1'
#
loop_
_entity.id
_entity.type
_entity.pdbx_description
1 polymer ?
#
loop_
_entity_poly.entity_id
_entity_poly.type
_entity_poly.pdbx_seq_one_letter_code
_entity_poly.pdbx_strand_id
1 'polypeptide(L)'
;MFSARAFITPVARAAVRPQVTRLTISSRLASTRALATISEAITHDHRELKKYYDEIINNKDRYSSQFRWELARHSVAEELLVYSAMEKYLGGAGKAQADHDRGQHHKIKVLLREFQDLNVADDAFIPK
;
A
#
# COMPACT_ATOMS: atom_id res chain seq x y z
N MET A 1 -15.00 -81.03 0.31
CA MET A 1 -14.13 -80.42 -0.71
C MET A 1 -14.49 -78.95 -0.78
N PHE A 2 -13.62 -78.03 -0.39
CA PHE A 2 -13.41 -76.70 -0.97
C PHE A 2 -12.23 -76.05 -0.24
N SER A 3 -11.37 -75.43 -1.04
CA SER A 3 -9.95 -75.19 -0.82
C SER A 3 -9.67 -73.88 -0.08
N ALA A 4 -8.80 -73.92 0.93
CA ALA A 4 -8.22 -72.73 1.54
C ALA A 4 -7.22 -72.08 0.57
N ARG A 5 -7.47 -70.84 0.16
CA ARG A 5 -6.51 -70.01 -0.56
C ARG A 5 -5.95 -68.96 0.40
N ALA A 6 -4.69 -69.15 0.79
CA ALA A 6 -3.90 -68.13 1.46
C ALA A 6 -3.53 -67.03 0.45
N PHE A 7 -3.93 -65.80 0.72
CA PHE A 7 -3.45 -64.63 -0.02
C PHE A 7 -2.30 -64.00 0.78
N ILE A 8 -1.08 -64.20 0.29
CA ILE A 8 0.11 -63.51 0.77
C ILE A 8 0.19 -62.20 -0.02
N THR A 9 -0.10 -61.07 0.63
CA THR A 9 0.16 -59.74 0.07
C THR A 9 1.59 -59.30 0.41
N PRO A 10 2.43 -58.91 -0.57
CA PRO A 10 3.72 -58.31 -0.27
C PRO A 10 3.53 -56.85 0.17
N VAL A 11 4.09 -56.50 1.33
CA VAL A 11 4.24 -55.10 1.76
C VAL A 11 5.33 -54.46 0.89
N ALA A 12 4.93 -53.72 -0.13
CA ALA A 12 5.84 -52.88 -0.89
C ALA A 12 6.22 -51.64 -0.05
N ARG A 13 7.41 -51.70 0.58
CA ARG A 13 8.01 -50.57 1.29
C ARG A 13 8.48 -49.54 0.25
N ALA A 14 7.62 -48.58 -0.09
CA ALA A 14 7.98 -47.46 -0.94
C ALA A 14 9.07 -46.62 -0.24
N ALA A 15 10.27 -46.60 -0.83
CA ALA A 15 11.36 -45.76 -0.37
C ALA A 15 11.05 -44.30 -0.70
N VAL A 16 10.72 -43.49 0.31
CA VAL A 16 10.63 -42.04 0.18
C VAL A 16 12.04 -41.49 -0.05
N ARG A 17 12.38 -41.22 -1.31
CA ARG A 17 13.57 -40.43 -1.65
C ARG A 17 13.24 -38.95 -1.44
N PRO A 18 13.93 -38.23 -0.54
CA PRO A 18 13.77 -36.78 -0.47
C PRO A 18 14.39 -36.18 -1.73
N GLN A 19 13.56 -35.72 -2.65
CA GLN A 19 14.03 -34.79 -3.67
C GLN A 19 14.23 -33.44 -2.99
N VAL A 20 15.49 -33.11 -2.69
CA VAL A 20 15.86 -31.77 -2.27
C VAL A 20 15.73 -30.88 -3.50
N THR A 21 14.57 -30.25 -3.68
CA THR A 21 14.34 -29.26 -4.73
C THR A 21 15.18 -28.04 -4.38
N ARG A 22 16.40 -27.96 -4.94
CA ARG A 22 17.26 -26.79 -4.82
C ARG A 22 16.62 -25.68 -5.64
N LEU A 23 15.82 -24.82 -4.98
CA LEU A 23 15.33 -23.57 -5.55
C LEU A 23 16.55 -22.71 -5.87
N THR A 24 16.96 -22.68 -7.13
CA THR A 24 17.83 -21.63 -7.65
C THR A 24 17.01 -20.35 -7.64
N ILE A 25 17.17 -19.54 -6.59
CA ILE A 25 16.67 -18.17 -6.55
C ILE A 25 17.42 -17.43 -7.66
N SER A 26 16.81 -17.38 -8.84
CA SER A 26 17.28 -16.55 -9.93
C SER A 26 17.09 -15.11 -9.49
N SER A 27 18.16 -14.47 -9.03
CA SER A 27 18.20 -13.07 -8.60
C SER A 27 18.12 -12.13 -9.81
N ARG A 28 17.12 -12.32 -10.66
CA ARG A 28 16.87 -11.45 -11.80
C ARG A 28 15.77 -10.47 -11.44
N LEU A 29 16.13 -9.19 -11.59
CA LEU A 29 15.32 -7.97 -11.44
C LEU A 29 15.30 -7.38 -10.02
N ALA A 30 16.47 -7.01 -9.51
CA ALA A 30 16.54 -5.74 -8.80
C ALA A 30 16.20 -4.65 -9.83
N SER A 31 14.92 -4.27 -9.91
CA SER A 31 14.52 -3.06 -10.61
C SER A 31 15.19 -1.92 -9.88
N THR A 32 16.28 -1.38 -10.46
CA THR A 32 16.79 -0.07 -10.08
C THR A 32 15.74 0.93 -10.54
N ARG A 33 14.65 1.07 -9.79
CA ARG A 33 13.81 2.26 -9.90
C ARG A 33 14.78 3.41 -9.68
N ALA A 34 15.01 4.24 -10.70
CA ALA A 34 15.85 5.41 -10.57
C ALA A 34 15.47 6.10 -9.26
N LEU A 35 16.44 6.39 -8.39
CA LEU A 35 16.17 6.97 -7.08
C LEU A 35 15.54 8.34 -7.33
N ALA A 36 14.21 8.40 -7.28
CA ALA A 36 13.48 9.65 -7.42
C ALA A 36 13.90 10.57 -6.27
N THR A 37 14.08 11.85 -6.59
CA THR A 37 14.22 12.86 -5.54
C THR A 37 12.95 12.87 -4.67
N ILE A 38 13.07 13.34 -3.43
CA ILE A 38 11.90 13.47 -2.54
C ILE A 38 10.82 14.33 -3.22
N SER A 39 11.23 15.42 -3.89
CA SER A 39 10.32 16.29 -4.63
C SER A 39 9.56 15.53 -5.73
N GLU A 40 10.24 14.70 -6.52
CA GLU A 40 9.59 13.89 -7.56
C GLU A 40 8.62 12.86 -6.98
N ALA A 41 8.99 12.21 -5.87
CA ALA A 41 8.14 11.24 -5.19
C ALA A 41 6.85 11.88 -4.63
N ILE A 42 6.97 13.02 -3.93
CA ILE A 42 5.83 13.78 -3.42
C ILE A 42 4.94 14.29 -4.56
N THR A 43 5.55 14.81 -5.64
CA THR A 43 4.80 15.27 -6.82
C THR A 43 4.08 14.11 -7.52
N HIS A 44 4.68 12.92 -7.55
CA HIS A 44 4.03 11.72 -8.05
C HIS A 44 2.80 11.35 -7.21
N ASP A 45 2.96 11.30 -5.88
CA ASP A 45 1.86 10.99 -4.97
C ASP A 45 0.69 11.99 -5.13
N HIS A 46 0.96 13.30 -5.30
CA HIS A 46 -0.08 14.29 -5.61
C HIS A 46 -0.86 13.98 -6.89
N ARG A 47 -0.18 13.56 -7.96
CA ARG A 47 -0.84 13.21 -9.23
C ARG A 47 -1.68 11.95 -9.10
N GLU A 48 -1.22 10.95 -8.36
CA GLU A 48 -1.99 9.74 -8.10
C GLU A 48 -3.23 10.03 -7.26
N LEU A 49 -3.10 10.84 -6.21
CA LEU A 49 -4.24 11.28 -5.39
C LEU A 49 -5.30 11.99 -6.23
N LYS A 50 -4.88 12.90 -7.11
CA LYS A 50 -5.81 13.54 -8.05
C LYS A 50 -6.50 12.52 -8.95
N LYS A 51 -5.75 11.58 -9.52
CA LYS A 51 -6.30 10.53 -10.37
C LYS A 51 -7.34 9.69 -9.63
N TYR A 52 -7.06 9.25 -8.40
CA TYR A 52 -8.00 8.48 -7.61
C TYR A 52 -9.25 9.29 -7.26
N TYR A 53 -9.10 10.58 -6.95
CA TYR A 53 -10.23 11.47 -6.76
C TYR A 53 -11.12 11.53 -8.02
N ASP A 54 -10.53 11.79 -9.19
CA ASP A 54 -11.26 11.86 -10.45
C ASP A 54 -12.01 10.54 -10.72
N GLU A 55 -11.40 9.39 -10.41
CA GLU A 55 -12.04 8.07 -10.56
C GLU A 55 -13.17 7.83 -9.55
N ILE A 56 -13.03 8.27 -8.29
CA ILE A 56 -14.08 8.16 -7.27
C ILE A 56 -15.32 8.95 -7.69
N ILE A 57 -15.13 10.17 -8.19
CA ILE A 57 -16.21 11.04 -8.64
C ILE A 57 -16.93 10.45 -9.87
N ASN A 58 -16.18 9.91 -10.84
CA ASN A 58 -16.76 9.47 -12.12
C ASN A 58 -17.30 8.04 -12.10
N ASN A 59 -16.63 7.12 -11.40
CA ASN A 59 -16.89 5.68 -11.51
C ASN A 59 -17.46 5.06 -10.23
N LYS A 60 -17.57 5.83 -9.14
CA LYS A 60 -18.01 5.43 -7.79
C LYS A 60 -17.26 4.20 -7.25
N ASP A 61 -16.49 4.42 -6.19
CA ASP A 61 -15.87 3.43 -5.29
C ASP A 61 -14.54 2.79 -5.67
N ARG A 62 -14.27 2.43 -6.94
CA ARG A 62 -13.11 1.55 -7.26
C ARG A 62 -11.77 2.00 -6.65
N TYR A 63 -11.57 3.31 -6.49
CA TYR A 63 -10.34 3.89 -5.96
C TYR A 63 -10.50 4.53 -4.57
N SER A 64 -11.65 4.41 -3.91
CA SER A 64 -11.92 5.00 -2.58
C SER A 64 -10.94 4.48 -1.54
N SER A 65 -10.74 3.16 -1.48
CA SER A 65 -9.79 2.53 -0.58
C SER A 65 -8.36 2.95 -0.89
N GLN A 66 -7.96 2.96 -2.16
CA GLN A 66 -6.61 3.36 -2.58
C GLN A 66 -6.33 4.82 -2.22
N PHE A 67 -7.28 5.73 -2.48
CA PHE A 67 -7.18 7.14 -2.12
C PHE A 67 -6.96 7.31 -0.61
N ARG A 68 -7.71 6.58 0.23
CA ARG A 68 -7.54 6.66 1.69
C ARG A 68 -6.15 6.23 2.14
N TRP A 69 -5.63 5.12 1.61
CA TRP A 69 -4.30 4.62 1.95
C TRP A 69 -3.19 5.56 1.50
N GLU A 70 -3.26 6.03 0.25
CA GLU A 70 -2.23 6.88 -0.31
C GLU A 70 -2.25 8.28 0.31
N LEU A 71 -3.42 8.84 0.62
CA LEU A 71 -3.51 10.15 1.27
C LEU A 71 -2.92 10.10 2.68
N ALA A 72 -3.21 9.03 3.44
CA ALA A 72 -2.64 8.83 4.76
C ALA A 72 -1.11 8.69 4.71
N ARG A 73 -0.60 7.82 3.83
CA ARG A 73 0.85 7.60 3.67
C ARG A 73 1.57 8.88 3.25
N HIS A 74 1.02 9.58 2.26
CA HIS A 74 1.57 10.83 1.75
C HIS A 74 1.65 11.91 2.83
N SER A 75 0.54 12.15 3.55
CA SER A 75 0.47 13.18 4.59
C SER A 75 1.49 12.94 5.72
N VAL A 76 1.68 11.68 6.12
CA VAL A 76 2.67 11.31 7.15
C VAL A 76 4.10 11.44 6.61
N ALA A 77 4.35 11.09 5.35
CA ALA A 77 5.68 11.21 4.75
C ALA A 77 6.15 12.68 4.71
N GLU A 78 5.27 13.62 4.36
CA GLU A 78 5.59 15.04 4.37
C GLU A 78 5.89 15.55 5.78
N GLU A 79 5.07 15.19 6.77
CA GLU A 79 5.29 15.60 8.15
C GLU A 79 6.61 15.08 8.73
N LEU A 80 6.99 13.85 8.42
CA LEU A 80 8.22 13.24 8.93
C LEU A 80 9.47 13.77 8.22
N LEU A 81 9.41 13.92 6.90
CA LEU A 81 10.60 14.17 6.07
C LEU A 81 10.65 15.62 5.56
N VAL A 82 9.59 16.08 4.91
CA VAL A 82 9.57 17.36 4.19
C VAL A 82 9.55 18.52 5.17
N TYR A 83 8.66 18.49 6.16
CA TYR A 83 8.53 19.59 7.13
C TYR A 83 9.75 19.69 8.04
N SER A 84 10.30 18.56 8.47
CA SER A 84 11.57 18.49 9.18
C SER A 84 12.71 19.12 8.35
N ALA A 85 12.75 18.87 7.04
CA ALA A 85 13.74 19.47 6.15
C ALA A 85 13.50 20.98 5.95
N MET A 86 12.24 21.42 5.82
CA MET A 86 11.90 22.83 5.72
C MET A 86 12.34 23.62 6.95
N GLU A 87 12.05 23.12 8.15
CA GLU A 87 12.50 23.73 9.41
C GLU A 87 14.02 23.84 9.47
N LYS A 88 14.72 22.76 9.09
CA LYS A 88 16.17 22.69 9.17
C LYS A 88 16.86 23.62 8.16
N TYR A 89 16.38 23.64 6.91
CA TYR A 89 17.10 24.27 5.81
C TYR A 89 16.56 25.65 5.42
N LEU A 90 15.32 26.00 5.80
CA LEU A 90 14.68 27.29 5.48
C LEU A 90 14.45 28.18 6.71
N GLY A 91 14.92 27.77 7.89
CA GLY A 91 14.90 28.57 9.12
C GLY A 91 13.50 28.98 9.56
N GLY A 92 13.35 30.20 10.06
CA GLY A 92 12.08 30.69 10.62
C GLY A 92 10.90 30.68 9.63
N ALA A 93 11.16 31.01 8.36
CA ALA A 93 10.14 30.93 7.31
C ALA A 93 9.74 29.48 7.02
N GLY A 94 10.71 28.56 6.98
CA GLY A 94 10.47 27.13 6.85
C GLY A 94 9.60 26.57 7.96
N LYS A 95 9.89 26.98 9.21
CA LYS A 95 9.11 26.58 10.37
C LYS A 95 7.67 27.11 10.33
N ALA A 96 7.49 28.39 9.99
CA ALA A 96 6.15 28.97 9.88
C ALA A 96 5.30 28.25 8.82
N GLN A 97 5.89 27.90 7.68
CA GLN A 97 5.23 27.13 6.64
C GLN A 97 4.91 25.70 7.10
N ALA A 98 5.87 24.99 7.69
CA ALA A 98 5.67 23.65 8.22
C ALA A 98 4.56 23.59 9.29
N ASP A 99 4.50 24.58 10.20
CA ASP A 99 3.46 24.66 11.22
C ASP A 99 2.06 24.92 10.62
N HIS A 100 1.98 25.80 9.61
CA HIS A 100 0.76 26.04 8.86
C HIS A 100 0.28 24.76 8.16
N ASP A 101 1.17 24.07 7.47
CA ASP A 101 0.84 22.88 6.67
C ASP A 101 0.47 21.70 7.57
N ARG A 102 1.10 21.54 8.75
CA ARG A 102 0.61 20.60 9.79
C ARG A 102 -0.81 20.92 10.24
N GLY A 103 -1.16 22.20 10.36
CA GLY A 103 -2.53 22.62 10.66
C GLY A 103 -3.52 22.22 9.57
N GLN A 104 -3.12 22.30 8.29
CA GLN A 104 -3.93 21.81 7.17
C GLN A 104 -4.04 20.28 7.17
N HIS A 105 -2.93 19.57 7.38
CA HIS A 105 -2.89 18.11 7.47
C HIS A 105 -3.74 17.58 8.63
N HIS A 106 -3.80 18.28 9.76
CA HIS A 106 -4.71 17.91 10.84
C HIS A 106 -6.18 17.91 10.38
N LYS A 107 -6.61 18.96 9.65
CA LYS A 107 -7.96 19.02 9.07
C LYS A 107 -8.19 17.89 8.07
N ILE A 108 -7.22 17.62 7.20
CA ILE A 108 -7.30 16.52 6.22
C ILE A 108 -7.42 15.17 6.93
N LYS A 109 -6.70 14.93 8.02
CA LYS A 109 -6.79 13.68 8.80
C LYS A 109 -8.17 13.49 9.43
N VAL A 110 -8.78 14.57 9.94
CA VAL A 110 -10.16 14.52 10.47
C VAL A 110 -11.15 14.18 9.35
N LEU A 111 -11.06 14.88 8.20
CA LEU A 111 -11.93 14.61 7.05
C LEU A 111 -11.72 13.21 6.46
N LEU A 112 -10.47 12.74 6.42
CA LEU A 112 -10.14 11.39 5.96
C LEU A 112 -10.72 10.34 6.90
N ARG A 113 -10.77 10.62 8.21
CA ARG A 113 -11.42 9.75 9.18
C ARG A 113 -12.93 9.69 8.95
N GLU A 114 -13.57 10.84 8.74
CA GLU A 114 -15.00 10.88 8.40
C GLU A 114 -15.26 10.10 7.11
N PHE A 115 -14.45 10.30 6.07
CA PHE A 115 -14.56 9.58 4.80
C PHE A 115 -14.29 8.07 4.90
N GLN A 116 -13.48 7.63 5.87
CA GLN A 116 -13.27 6.19 6.14
C GLN A 116 -14.52 5.49 6.62
N ASP A 117 -15.39 6.22 7.34
CA ASP A 117 -16.61 5.67 7.93
C ASP A 117 -17.81 5.74 6.96
N LEU A 118 -17.65 6.36 5.77
CA LEU A 118 -18.69 6.45 4.73
C LEU A 118 -18.71 5.24 3.79
N ASN A 119 -19.91 4.80 3.45
CA ASN A 119 -20.19 3.84 2.39
C ASN A 119 -20.49 4.56 1.08
N VAL A 120 -20.24 3.89 -0.04
CA VAL A 120 -20.49 4.40 -1.40
C VAL A 120 -21.95 4.80 -1.63
N ALA A 121 -22.86 4.13 -0.91
CA ALA A 121 -24.30 4.39 -0.99
C ALA A 121 -24.72 5.64 -0.19
N ASP A 122 -23.87 6.17 0.67
CA ASP A 122 -24.19 7.33 1.49
C ASP A 122 -24.19 8.60 0.62
N ASP A 123 -25.22 9.44 0.78
CA ASP A 123 -25.35 10.71 0.05
C ASP A 123 -24.18 11.67 0.32
N ALA A 124 -23.49 11.49 1.45
CA ALA A 124 -22.32 12.27 1.84
C ALA A 124 -21.01 11.75 1.22
N PHE A 125 -21.02 10.58 0.57
CA PHE A 125 -19.80 9.96 0.02
C PHE A 125 -19.15 10.78 -1.09
N ILE A 126 -19.96 11.45 -1.90
CA ILE A 126 -19.50 12.38 -2.92
C ILE A 126 -19.82 13.80 -2.44
N PRO A 127 -18.83 14.71 -2.36
CA PRO A 127 -19.08 16.10 -2.01
C PRO A 127 -20.02 16.76 -3.02
N LYS A 128 -20.95 17.58 -2.52
CA LYS A 128 -21.92 18.34 -3.31
C LYS A 128 -21.35 19.65 -3.83
#